data_AF-A0AAU7P0B8-F1
#
_entry.id   AF-A0AAU7P0B8-F1
#
_cell.length_a   1.000
_cell.length_b   1.000
_cell.length_c   1.000
_cell.angle_alpha   90.00
_cell.angle_beta   90.00
_cell.angle_gamma   90.00
#
_symmetry.space_group_name_H-M   'P 1'
#
loop_
_entity.id
_entity.type
_entity.pdbx_description
1 polymer ?
#
loop_
_entity_poly.entity_id
_entity_poly.type
_entity_poly.pdbx_seq_one_letter_code
_entity_poly.pdbx_strand_id
1 'polypeptide(L)'
;MHTKIKENTPSEDTKPQTASEEQKQFEAKAILARIVSELGGTISSWERSAAVVGLWDYADITLNDKTERVGVSGGGVVSINGKPHDPEGNVNDSETSVGASIAAAFPAPETDLDMHIVR
;
A
#
# COMPACT_ATOMS: atom_id res chain seq x y z
N MET A 1 -37.08 42.78 22.24
CA MET A 1 -35.85 42.30 21.57
C MET A 1 -35.99 40.80 21.43
N HIS A 2 -36.47 40.31 20.29
CA HIS A 2 -36.66 38.88 20.04
C HIS A 2 -35.82 38.51 18.83
N THR A 3 -34.64 37.93 19.10
CA THR A 3 -33.68 37.52 18.08
C THR A 3 -34.20 36.26 17.40
N LYS A 4 -34.49 36.37 16.09
CA LYS A 4 -34.75 35.23 15.20
C LYS A 4 -33.52 34.32 15.19
N ILE A 5 -33.69 33.10 15.69
CA ILE A 5 -32.79 31.98 15.40
C ILE A 5 -33.00 31.62 13.93
N LYS A 6 -32.01 31.94 13.08
CA LYS A 6 -31.94 31.42 11.71
C LYS A 6 -31.68 29.92 11.80
N GLU A 7 -32.62 29.13 11.30
CA GLU A 7 -32.40 27.74 10.92
C GLU A 7 -31.20 27.71 9.97
N ASN A 8 -30.11 27.09 10.43
CA ASN A 8 -28.94 26.87 9.61
C ASN A 8 -29.18 25.54 8.88
N THR A 9 -29.70 25.64 7.67
CA THR A 9 -29.80 24.53 6.73
C THR A 9 -28.38 24.00 6.50
N PRO A 10 -28.07 22.71 6.75
CA PRO A 10 -26.78 22.17 6.35
C PRO A 10 -26.74 22.13 4.82
N SER A 11 -25.84 22.92 4.23
CA SER A 11 -25.56 22.90 2.80
C SER A 11 -25.17 21.50 2.36
N GLU A 12 -25.97 20.91 1.46
CA GLU A 12 -25.54 19.86 0.54
C GLU A 12 -24.34 20.39 -0.26
N ASP A 13 -23.11 19.94 0.04
CA ASP A 13 -22.02 19.69 -0.95
C ASP A 13 -20.69 19.18 -0.34
N THR A 14 -20.68 18.50 0.81
CA THR A 14 -19.46 17.81 1.28
C THR A 14 -19.66 16.31 1.20
N LYS A 15 -19.35 15.75 0.03
CA LYS A 15 -19.30 14.30 -0.20
C LYS A 15 -18.37 13.67 0.86
N PRO A 16 -18.78 12.62 1.60
CA PRO A 16 -18.02 12.04 2.72
C PRO A 16 -16.78 11.21 2.27
N GLN A 17 -16.04 11.64 1.24
CA GLN A 17 -14.98 10.85 0.61
C GLN A 17 -13.73 10.67 1.50
N THR A 18 -13.41 11.65 2.36
CA THR A 18 -12.13 11.69 3.09
C THR A 18 -11.96 10.56 4.10
N ALA A 19 -12.99 10.27 4.90
CA ALA A 19 -12.90 9.22 5.93
C ALA A 19 -12.78 7.81 5.33
N SER A 20 -13.40 7.56 4.17
CA SER A 20 -13.32 6.25 3.51
C SER A 20 -11.98 6.04 2.80
N GLU A 21 -11.37 7.09 2.26
CA GLU A 21 -10.11 6.99 1.53
C GLU A 21 -8.92 6.83 2.48
N GLU A 22 -8.89 7.62 3.55
CA GLU A 22 -7.85 7.49 4.59
C GLU A 22 -7.90 6.11 5.27
N GLN A 23 -9.11 5.58 5.52
CA GLN A 23 -9.28 4.25 6.09
C GLN A 23 -8.76 3.16 5.14
N LYS A 24 -9.12 3.21 3.85
CA LYS A 24 -8.61 2.26 2.84
C LYS A 24 -7.10 2.32 2.69
N GLN A 25 -6.53 3.53 2.71
CA GLN A 25 -5.09 3.72 2.66
C GLN A 25 -4.41 3.13 3.91
N PHE A 26 -5.00 3.34 5.09
CA PHE A 26 -4.49 2.78 6.34
C PHE A 26 -4.55 1.24 6.34
N GLU A 27 -5.66 0.66 5.89
CA GLU A 27 -5.83 -0.80 5.78
C GLU A 27 -4.82 -1.41 4.81
N ALA A 28 -4.63 -0.80 3.63
CA ALA A 28 -3.64 -1.25 2.66
C ALA A 28 -2.20 -1.19 3.19
N LYS A 29 -1.85 -0.13 3.94
CA LYS A 29 -0.55 -0.06 4.65
C LYS A 29 -0.41 -1.14 5.71
N ALA A 30 -1.47 -1.44 6.45
CA ALA A 30 -1.46 -2.47 7.48
C ALA A 30 -1.27 -3.87 6.90
N ILE A 31 -1.96 -4.18 5.79
CA ILE A 31 -1.77 -5.42 5.02
C ILE A 31 -0.31 -5.55 4.57
N LEU A 32 0.24 -4.50 3.98
CA LEU A 32 1.62 -4.49 3.50
C LEU A 32 2.62 -4.68 4.65
N ALA A 33 2.44 -3.96 5.76
CA ALA A 33 3.30 -4.08 6.94
C ALA A 33 3.28 -5.48 7.53
N ARG A 34 2.11 -6.11 7.59
CA ARG A 34 1.96 -7.49 8.06
C ARG A 34 2.73 -8.46 7.16
N ILE A 35 2.50 -8.43 5.85
CA ILE A 35 3.17 -9.33 4.89
C ILE A 35 4.69 -9.17 4.98
N VAL A 36 5.18 -7.91 4.96
CA VAL A 36 6.61 -7.64 5.04
C VAL A 36 7.20 -8.14 6.35
N SER A 37 6.51 -7.92 7.47
CA SER A 37 6.92 -8.41 8.79
C SER A 37 6.96 -9.94 8.86
N GLU A 38 5.98 -10.63 8.28
CA GLU A 38 5.94 -12.10 8.21
C GLU A 38 7.11 -12.66 7.38
N LEU A 39 7.58 -11.91 6.39
CA LEU A 39 8.75 -12.23 5.57
C LEU A 39 10.08 -11.78 6.19
N GLY A 40 10.07 -11.20 7.40
CA GLY A 40 11.28 -10.72 8.09
C GLY A 40 11.86 -9.42 7.54
N GLY A 41 11.08 -8.66 6.78
CA GLY A 41 11.50 -7.38 6.20
C GLY A 41 11.17 -6.17 7.06
N THR A 42 11.53 -5.00 6.54
CA THR A 42 11.22 -3.71 7.15
C THR A 42 10.60 -2.76 6.13
N ILE A 43 9.76 -1.84 6.61
CA ILE A 43 9.21 -0.74 5.81
C ILE A 43 9.77 0.57 6.37
N SER A 44 10.31 1.43 5.50
CA SER A 44 10.77 2.76 5.89
C SER A 44 9.61 3.70 6.24
N SER A 45 9.92 4.90 6.72
CA SER A 45 8.92 5.92 7.00
C SER A 45 8.13 6.28 5.74
N TRP A 46 6.81 6.43 5.89
CA TRP A 46 5.94 6.83 4.79
C TRP A 46 6.09 8.32 4.45
N GLU A 47 6.27 8.60 3.18
CA GLU A 47 6.35 9.93 2.60
C GLU A 47 5.12 10.19 1.74
N ARG A 48 4.34 11.21 2.11
CA ARG A 48 3.15 11.60 1.35
C ARG A 48 3.54 12.39 0.09
N SER A 49 2.97 12.01 -1.04
CA SER A 49 3.11 12.73 -2.29
C SER A 49 2.47 14.11 -2.20
N ALA A 50 3.13 15.14 -2.73
CA ALA A 50 2.57 16.48 -2.86
C ALA A 50 1.57 16.62 -4.04
N ALA A 51 1.25 15.52 -4.73
CA ALA A 51 0.37 15.55 -5.89
C ALA A 51 -1.08 15.87 -5.50
N VAL A 52 -1.68 16.81 -6.22
CA VAL A 52 -3.07 17.26 -6.03
C VAL A 52 -4.08 16.22 -6.53
N VAL A 53 -3.65 15.31 -7.42
CA VAL A 53 -4.49 14.28 -8.03
C VAL A 53 -3.97 12.90 -7.61
N GLY A 54 -4.77 12.19 -6.82
CA GLY A 54 -4.42 10.90 -6.26
C GLY A 54 -3.42 11.03 -5.12
N LEU A 55 -3.90 11.01 -3.88
CA LEU A 55 -3.01 10.98 -2.73
C LEU A 55 -2.31 9.62 -2.69
N TRP A 56 -0.99 9.63 -2.81
CA TRP A 56 -0.16 8.45 -2.64
C TRP A 56 0.78 8.65 -1.46
N ASP A 57 0.96 7.62 -0.65
CA ASP A 57 2.01 7.54 0.35
C ASP A 57 3.02 6.51 -0.11
N TYR A 58 4.30 6.87 -0.08
CA TYR A 58 5.38 6.02 -0.55
C TYR A 58 6.32 5.63 0.60
N ALA A 59 6.87 4.43 0.53
CA ALA A 59 7.90 3.94 1.44
C ALA A 59 8.79 2.95 0.70
N ASP A 60 9.85 2.49 1.36
CA ASP A 60 10.73 1.47 0.83
C ASP A 60 10.59 0.20 1.67
N ILE A 61 10.43 -0.95 1.01
CA ILE A 61 10.48 -2.26 1.66
C ILE A 61 11.89 -2.80 1.49
N THR A 62 12.49 -3.28 2.59
CA THR A 62 13.75 -4.01 2.56
C THR A 62 13.55 -5.45 3.03
N LEU A 63 13.92 -6.40 2.17
CA LEU A 63 13.85 -7.85 2.39
C LEU A 63 15.11 -8.50 1.81
N ASN A 64 15.85 -9.28 2.59
CA ASN A 64 17.05 -10.01 2.15
C ASN A 64 18.05 -9.15 1.34
N ASP A 65 18.44 -7.98 1.89
CA ASP A 65 19.32 -6.98 1.25
C ASP A 65 18.82 -6.37 -0.07
N LYS A 66 17.59 -6.69 -0.47
CA LYS A 66 16.92 -6.06 -1.60
C LYS A 66 15.96 -4.99 -1.09
N THR A 67 15.98 -3.83 -1.73
CA THR A 67 15.06 -2.73 -1.44
C THR A 67 14.20 -2.42 -2.65
N GLU A 68 12.87 -2.33 -2.46
CA GLU A 68 11.91 -1.96 -3.50
C GLU A 68 11.01 -0.81 -3.01
N ARG A 69 10.76 0.17 -3.89
CA ARG A 69 9.85 1.29 -3.61
C ARG A 69 8.41 0.79 -3.65
N VAL A 70 7.62 1.18 -2.66
CA VAL A 70 6.17 0.92 -2.63
C VAL A 70 5.38 2.20 -2.50
N GLY A 71 4.15 2.18 -3.00
CA GLY A 71 3.19 3.28 -2.89
C GLY A 71 1.82 2.76 -2.48
N VAL A 72 1.08 3.50 -1.68
CA VAL A 72 -0.31 3.21 -1.32
C VAL A 72 -1.17 4.40 -1.64
N SER A 73 -2.13 4.20 -2.54
CA SER A 73 -3.09 5.23 -2.92
C SER A 73 -4.16 5.45 -1.85
N GLY A 74 -4.79 6.62 -1.87
CA GLY A 74 -6.00 6.90 -1.08
C GLY A 74 -7.17 5.94 -1.39
N GLY A 75 -7.13 5.24 -2.52
CA GLY A 75 -8.11 4.21 -2.87
C GLY A 75 -7.86 2.84 -2.22
N GLY A 76 -6.74 2.65 -1.52
CA GLY A 76 -6.32 1.36 -0.96
C GLY A 76 -5.52 0.47 -1.92
N VAL A 77 -5.19 0.95 -3.12
CA VAL A 77 -4.32 0.21 -4.05
C VAL A 77 -2.86 0.35 -3.64
N VAL A 78 -2.15 -0.77 -3.60
CA VAL A 78 -0.71 -0.87 -3.34
C VAL A 78 0.07 -1.01 -4.65
N SER A 79 1.07 -0.18 -4.86
CA SER A 79 2.01 -0.26 -5.97
C SER A 79 3.35 -0.78 -5.46
N ILE A 80 3.90 -1.81 -6.10
CA ILE A 80 5.18 -2.43 -5.75
C ILE A 80 6.13 -2.26 -6.92
N ASN A 81 7.24 -1.54 -6.69
CA ASN A 81 8.16 -1.11 -7.74
C ASN A 81 7.44 -0.47 -8.94
N GLY A 82 6.50 0.43 -8.65
CA GLY A 82 5.68 1.11 -9.66
C GLY A 82 4.58 0.28 -10.30
N LYS A 83 4.36 -0.97 -9.87
CA LYS A 83 3.33 -1.87 -10.41
C LYS A 83 2.12 -1.97 -9.46
N PRO A 84 0.94 -1.44 -9.86
CA PRO A 84 -0.29 -1.54 -9.06
C PRO A 84 -1.07 -2.84 -9.28
N HIS A 85 -0.55 -3.74 -10.11
CA HIS A 85 -1.17 -5.03 -10.41
C HIS A 85 -0.25 -6.19 -10.01
N ASP A 86 -0.86 -7.31 -9.64
CA ASP A 86 -0.19 -8.57 -9.41
C ASP A 86 0.28 -9.25 -10.71
N PRO A 87 1.03 -10.36 -10.64
CA PRO A 87 1.47 -11.12 -11.81
C PRO A 87 0.33 -11.69 -12.67
N GLU A 88 -0.87 -11.84 -12.11
CA GLU A 88 -2.08 -12.31 -12.82
C GLU A 88 -2.85 -11.18 -13.49
N GLY A 89 -2.49 -9.92 -13.19
CA GLY A 89 -3.12 -8.71 -13.73
C GLY A 89 -4.24 -8.14 -12.86
N ASN A 90 -4.46 -8.66 -11.65
CA ASN A 90 -5.43 -8.13 -10.71
C ASN A 90 -4.87 -6.89 -9.99
N VAL A 91 -5.75 -6.00 -9.55
CA VAL A 91 -5.35 -4.80 -8.77
C VAL A 91 -4.92 -5.23 -7.37
N ASN A 92 -3.83 -4.65 -6.89
CA ASN A 92 -3.31 -4.86 -5.53
C ASN A 92 -4.14 -4.12 -4.47
N ASP A 93 -5.39 -4.54 -4.25
CA ASP A 93 -6.32 -4.00 -3.24
C ASP A 93 -6.68 -5.01 -2.14
N SER A 94 -6.07 -6.20 -2.18
CA SER A 94 -6.31 -7.30 -1.25
C SER A 94 -5.01 -7.97 -0.79
N GLU A 95 -5.05 -8.60 0.39
CA GLU A 95 -3.90 -9.31 0.97
C GLU A 95 -3.30 -10.35 0.02
N THR A 96 -4.15 -11.11 -0.69
CA THR A 96 -3.73 -12.11 -1.68
C THR A 96 -2.94 -11.49 -2.83
N SER A 97 -3.47 -10.44 -3.46
CA SER A 97 -2.84 -9.77 -4.61
C SER A 97 -1.54 -9.07 -4.20
N VAL A 98 -1.54 -8.40 -3.05
CA VAL A 98 -0.34 -7.75 -2.48
C VAL A 98 0.73 -8.79 -2.15
N GLY A 99 0.35 -9.92 -1.54
CA GLY A 99 1.25 -11.02 -1.24
C GLY A 99 1.89 -11.62 -2.49
N ALA A 100 1.10 -11.85 -3.55
CA ALA A 100 1.60 -12.34 -4.83
C ALA A 100 2.60 -11.35 -5.47
N SER A 101 2.30 -10.05 -5.41
CA SER A 101 3.21 -9.01 -5.91
C SER A 101 4.51 -8.92 -5.10
N ILE A 102 4.45 -9.05 -3.77
CA ILE A 102 5.65 -9.09 -2.90
C ILE A 102 6.48 -10.33 -3.21
N ALA A 103 5.87 -11.51 -3.32
CA ALA A 103 6.58 -12.75 -3.64
C ALA A 103 7.28 -12.67 -5.01
N ALA A 104 6.64 -12.03 -6.00
CA ALA A 104 7.25 -11.79 -7.30
C ALA A 104 8.38 -10.74 -7.26
N ALA A 105 8.25 -9.70 -6.42
CA ALA A 105 9.27 -8.67 -6.26
C ALA A 105 10.47 -9.15 -5.42
N PHE A 106 10.25 -10.06 -4.48
CA PHE A 106 11.27 -10.61 -3.58
C PHE A 106 11.24 -12.15 -3.65
N PRO A 107 11.66 -12.74 -4.78
CA PRO A 107 11.75 -14.19 -4.87
C PRO A 107 12.69 -14.70 -3.77
N ALA A 108 12.32 -15.81 -3.14
CA ALA A 108 13.22 -16.49 -2.21
C ALA A 108 14.55 -16.75 -2.92
N PRO A 109 15.69 -16.66 -2.23
CA PRO A 109 16.96 -17.06 -2.81
C PRO A 109 16.78 -18.49 -3.31
N GLU A 110 16.97 -18.71 -4.61
CA GLU A 110 17.03 -20.05 -5.17
C GLU A 110 18.05 -20.79 -4.33
N THR A 111 17.60 -21.81 -3.62
CA THR A 111 18.50 -22.60 -2.80
C THR A 111 19.41 -23.26 -3.82
N ASP A 112 20.63 -22.74 -3.94
CA ASP A 112 21.69 -23.25 -4.80
C ASP A 112 22.03 -24.66 -4.28
N LEU A 113 21.19 -25.62 -4.65
CA LEU A 113 21.47 -27.03 -4.60
C LEU A 113 22.35 -27.37 -5.80
N ASP A 114 23.38 -26.58 -6.09
CA ASP A 114 24.50 -27.03 -6.90
C ASP A 114 25.38 -27.90 -5.99
N MET A 115 24.78 -29.07 -5.75
CA MET A 115 25.33 -30.22 -5.11
C MET A 115 26.71 -30.47 -5.72
N HIS A 116 27.75 -30.30 -4.90
CA HIS A 116 29.09 -30.84 -5.11
C HIS A 116 29.00 -32.29 -5.61
N ILE A 117 28.94 -32.51 -6.93
CA ILE A 117 29.34 -33.77 -7.54
C ILE A 117 30.85 -33.67 -7.66
N VAL A 118 31.51 -34.01 -6.55
CA VAL A 118 32.90 -34.46 -6.55
C VAL A 118 32.91 -35.73 -7.40
N ARG A 119 33.50 -35.64 -8.60
CA ARG A 119 33.95 -36.81 -9.38
C ARG A 119 35.46 -36.83 -9.39
#